data_AF-A0A1Z5IZX3-F1
#
_entry.id   AF-A0A1Z5IZX3-F1
#
_cell.length_a   1.000
_cell.length_b   1.000
_cell.length_c   1.000
_cell.angle_alpha   90.00
_cell.angle_beta   90.00
_cell.angle_gamma   90.00
#
_symmetry.space_group_name_H-M   'P 1'
#
loop_
_entity.id
_entity.type
_entity.pdbx_description
1 polymer ?
#
loop_
_entity_poly.entity_id
_entity_poly.type
_entity_poly.pdbx_seq_one_letter_code
_entity_poly.pdbx_strand_id
1 'polypeptide(L)'
;MRKIIGIEIELPYRYRAYFVGFNPRFDVQNDMYLVPKDSVVKEIHGKSQSKDSENEYDFSVEYENGSVTGLKNCPGLIVHYLEANK
;
A
#
# COMPACT_ATOMS: atom_id res chain seq x y z
N MET A 1 -5.03 5.94 17.73
CA MET A 1 -4.52 4.91 16.79
C MET A 1 -3.80 5.62 15.67
N ARG A 2 -2.58 5.20 15.32
CA ARG A 2 -1.88 5.73 14.14
C ARG A 2 -2.56 5.18 12.89
N LYS A 3 -3.06 6.04 12.02
CA LYS A 3 -3.70 5.65 10.75
C LYS A 3 -2.63 5.52 9.67
N ILE A 4 -2.56 4.40 8.96
CA ILE A 4 -1.68 4.27 7.80
C ILE A 4 -2.27 5.14 6.68
N ILE A 5 -1.46 6.05 6.15
CA ILE A 5 -1.84 6.94 5.05
C ILE A 5 -1.07 6.66 3.77
N GLY A 6 0.05 5.93 3.88
CA GLY A 6 0.79 5.49 2.72
C GLY A 6 1.76 4.35 3.01
N ILE A 7 2.11 3.64 1.95
CA ILE A 7 3.16 2.63 1.93
C ILE A 7 4.04 2.91 0.73
N GLU A 8 5.34 2.91 0.94
CA GLU A 8 6.34 2.92 -0.11
C GLU A 8 7.19 1.65 -0.02
N ILE A 9 7.67 1.18 -1.16
CA ILE A 9 8.64 0.09 -1.25
C ILE A 9 9.77 0.61 -2.14
N GLU A 10 10.89 0.94 -1.51
CA GLU A 10 12.09 1.46 -2.17
C GLU A 10 13.16 0.37 -2.25
N LEU A 11 13.33 -0.19 -3.45
CA LEU A 11 14.37 -1.16 -3.76
C LEU A 11 15.23 -0.63 -4.91
N PRO A 12 16.52 -1.07 -5.01
CA PRO A 12 17.32 -0.79 -6.18
C PRO A 12 16.54 -1.17 -7.44
N TYR A 13 16.30 -0.19 -8.32
CA TYR A 13 15.58 -0.33 -9.59
C TYR A 13 14.06 -0.65 -9.50
N ARG A 14 13.43 -0.57 -8.31
CA ARG A 14 11.97 -0.75 -8.15
C ARG A 14 11.41 0.17 -7.05
N TYR A 15 10.59 1.15 -7.42
CA TYR A 15 9.89 2.03 -6.47
C TYR A 15 8.38 1.97 -6.64
N ARG A 16 7.66 1.53 -5.60
CA ARG A 16 6.20 1.40 -5.57
C ARG A 16 5.62 2.21 -4.43
N ALA A 17 4.55 2.96 -4.67
CA ALA A 17 3.87 3.72 -3.62
C ALA A 17 2.36 3.65 -3.69
N TYR A 18 1.75 3.59 -2.51
CA TYR A 18 0.31 3.60 -2.29
C TYR A 18 0.01 4.68 -1.26
N PHE A 19 -0.78 5.69 -1.61
CA PHE A 19 -1.19 6.74 -0.68
C PHE A 19 -2.69 6.93 -0.76
N VAL A 20 -3.35 6.97 0.39
CA VAL A 20 -4.81 7.18 0.47
C VAL A 20 -5.18 8.49 -0.23
N GLY A 21 -6.18 8.45 -1.11
CA GLY A 21 -6.61 9.59 -1.92
C GLY A 21 -5.84 9.77 -3.23
N PHE A 22 -4.86 8.91 -3.51
CA PHE A 22 -4.09 8.98 -4.76
C PHE A 22 -4.14 7.64 -5.52
N ASN A 23 -3.97 7.71 -6.83
CA ASN A 23 -3.70 6.52 -7.62
C ASN A 23 -2.34 5.92 -7.24
N PRO A 24 -2.20 4.58 -7.22
CA PRO A 24 -0.91 3.93 -6.99
C PRO A 24 0.14 4.37 -7.99
N ARG A 25 1.38 4.41 -7.53
CA ARG A 25 2.52 4.86 -8.34
C ARG A 25 3.53 3.74 -8.50
N PHE A 26 4.01 3.57 -9.73
CA PHE A 26 5.24 2.91 -10.13
C PHE A 26 5.49 3.33 -11.59
N ASP A 27 6.65 3.85 -11.90
CA ASP A 27 7.21 3.84 -13.25
C ASP A 27 8.69 4.17 -13.09
N VAL A 28 9.51 3.13 -12.96
CA VAL A 28 10.97 3.26 -12.89
C VAL A 28 11.47 3.05 -14.31
N GLN A 29 11.57 4.12 -15.11
CA GLN A 29 12.07 4.19 -16.50
C GLN A 29 12.39 2.80 -17.11
N ASN A 30 11.41 2.00 -17.48
CA ASN A 30 10.10 2.35 -18.03
C ASN A 30 8.92 1.79 -17.23
N ASP A 31 9.22 1.02 -16.18
CA ASP A 31 8.58 -0.29 -16.06
C ASP A 31 7.47 -0.35 -15.00
N MET A 32 6.61 0.67 -15.11
CA MET A 32 5.16 0.80 -14.82
C MET A 32 4.43 0.03 -13.70
N TYR A 33 3.61 0.79 -12.99
CA TYR A 33 2.26 0.59 -12.43
C TYR A 33 1.72 1.98 -12.06
N LEU A 34 1.00 2.63 -12.97
CA LEU A 34 0.35 3.93 -12.72
C LEU A 34 -1.07 3.79 -12.15
N VAL A 35 -1.56 2.55 -11.95
CA VAL A 35 -2.92 2.23 -11.49
C VAL A 35 -3.10 0.70 -11.27
N PRO A 36 -4.10 0.17 -10.52
CA PRO A 36 -5.07 -0.75 -11.11
C PRO A 36 -5.95 0.10 -12.01
N LYS A 37 -5.99 -0.11 -13.33
CA LYS A 37 -6.29 0.89 -14.39
C LYS A 37 -7.27 2.06 -14.12
N ASP A 38 -8.15 2.04 -13.11
CA ASP A 38 -9.28 2.95 -12.91
C ASP A 38 -9.57 3.39 -11.46
N SER A 39 -8.67 3.31 -10.46
CA SER A 39 -9.09 3.68 -9.09
C SER A 39 -8.05 4.22 -8.09
N VAL A 40 -8.53 5.12 -7.23
CA VAL A 40 -7.83 5.78 -6.13
C VAL A 40 -7.71 4.83 -4.94
N VAL A 41 -6.60 4.89 -4.19
CA VAL A 41 -6.47 4.18 -2.92
C VAL A 41 -7.47 4.76 -1.92
N LYS A 42 -8.39 3.92 -1.46
CA LYS A 42 -9.42 4.29 -0.48
C LYS A 42 -8.91 4.13 0.95
N GLU A 43 -8.29 3.00 1.24
CA GLU A 43 -7.80 2.69 2.59
C GLU A 43 -6.63 1.71 2.56
N ILE A 44 -5.78 1.78 3.58
CA ILE A 44 -4.66 0.87 3.78
C ILE A 44 -4.79 0.26 5.18
N HIS A 45 -4.85 -1.07 5.24
CA HIS A 45 -4.90 -1.81 6.49
C HIS A 45 -3.58 -2.54 6.69
N GLY A 46 -2.98 -2.39 7.87
CA GLY A 46 -1.95 -3.32 8.34
C GLY A 46 -2.65 -4.44 9.11
N LYS A 47 -2.21 -5.69 8.95
CA LYS A 47 -2.67 -6.73 9.87
C LYS A 47 -2.24 -6.36 11.29
N SER A 48 -3.20 -6.35 12.21
CA SER A 48 -2.92 -6.92 13.52
C SER A 48 -2.91 -8.43 13.29
N GLN A 49 -1.80 -9.12 13.55
CA GLN A 49 -1.64 -10.56 13.33
C GLN A 49 -2.83 -11.36 13.90
N SER A 50 -3.83 -11.66 13.09
CA SER A 50 -4.83 -12.69 13.39
C SER A 50 -4.53 -13.90 12.52
N LYS A 51 -4.19 -15.00 13.20
CA LYS A 51 -3.54 -16.23 12.70
C LYS A 51 -4.28 -17.02 11.61
N ASP A 52 -5.46 -16.63 11.16
CA ASP A 52 -6.36 -17.52 10.39
C ASP A 52 -6.79 -17.00 9.01
N SER A 53 -6.17 -15.96 8.45
CA SER A 53 -6.43 -15.62 7.05
C SER A 53 -5.48 -16.39 6.14
N GLU A 54 -6.00 -17.36 5.38
CA GLU A 54 -5.29 -18.13 4.33
C GLU A 54 -4.55 -17.27 3.28
N ASN A 55 -4.69 -15.94 3.34
CA ASN A 55 -3.92 -14.98 2.56
C ASN A 55 -2.88 -14.25 3.44
N GLU A 56 -1.63 -14.67 3.29
CA GLU A 56 -0.44 -14.36 4.10
C GLU A 56 0.15 -12.95 3.83
N TYR A 57 -0.67 -11.91 3.71
CA TYR A 57 -0.19 -10.52 3.51
C TYR A 57 -0.07 -9.78 4.85
N ASP A 58 0.91 -8.89 4.97
CA ASP A 58 1.12 -8.03 6.15
C ASP A 58 0.34 -6.72 6.04
N PHE A 59 0.08 -6.26 4.82
CA PHE A 59 -0.74 -5.08 4.51
C PHE A 59 -1.72 -5.38 3.38
N SER A 60 -2.86 -4.71 3.38
CA SER A 60 -3.81 -4.67 2.27
C SER A 60 -4.11 -3.23 1.88
N VAL A 61 -4.16 -2.99 0.57
CA VAL A 61 -4.52 -1.70 -0.05
C VAL A 61 -5.86 -1.89 -0.73
N GLU A 62 -6.90 -1.20 -0.27
CA GLU A 62 -8.24 -1.18 -0.86
C GLU A 62 -8.37 0.04 -1.78
N TYR A 63 -8.99 -0.16 -2.94
CA TYR A 63 -9.27 0.90 -3.92
C TYR A 63 -10.76 1.24 -3.95
N GLU A 64 -11.13 2.43 -4.44
CA GLU A 64 -12.54 2.85 -4.52
C GLU A 64 -13.40 1.94 -5.41
N ASN A 65 -12.82 1.25 -6.39
CA ASN A 65 -13.50 0.27 -7.23
C ASN A 65 -13.73 -1.10 -6.52
N GLY A 66 -13.36 -1.23 -5.25
CA GLY A 66 -13.52 -2.44 -4.44
C GLY A 66 -12.43 -3.50 -4.66
N SER A 67 -11.46 -3.27 -5.54
CA SER A 67 -10.32 -4.19 -5.67
C SER A 67 -9.35 -4.07 -4.49
N VAL A 68 -8.55 -5.10 -4.25
CA VAL A 68 -7.60 -5.17 -3.13
C VAL A 68 -6.25 -5.67 -3.61
N THR A 69 -5.17 -5.01 -3.18
CA THR A 69 -3.79 -5.49 -3.35
C THR A 69 -3.20 -5.88 -2.00
N GLY A 70 -2.72 -7.12 -1.89
CA GLY A 70 -1.97 -7.59 -0.72
C GLY A 70 -0.47 -7.31 -0.85
N LEU A 71 0.16 -6.86 0.23
CA LEU A 71 1.61 -6.64 0.33
C LEU A 71 2.18 -7.42 1.51
N LYS A 72 3.33 -8.06 1.30
CA LYS A 72 4.12 -8.65 2.39
C LYS A 72 5.20 -7.67 2.84
N ASN A 73 5.59 -7.77 4.10
CA ASN A 73 6.73 -7.05 4.64
C ASN A 73 8.00 -7.47 3.87
N CYS A 74 8.77 -6.49 3.42
CA CYS A 74 9.94 -6.71 2.57
C CYS A 74 10.98 -5.62 2.80
N PRO A 75 12.26 -5.86 2.42
CA PRO A 75 13.28 -4.81 2.46
C PRO A 75 12.84 -3.58 1.66
N GLY A 76 13.12 -2.39 2.19
CA GLY A 76 12.74 -1.13 1.55
C GLY A 76 11.29 -0.69 1.80
N LEU A 77 10.50 -1.46 2.55
CA LEU A 77 9.13 -1.06 2.91
C LEU A 77 9.15 0.07 3.95
N ILE A 78 8.48 1.17 3.63
CA ILE A 78 8.31 2.35 4.48
C ILE A 78 6.80 2.55 4.68
N VAL A 79 6.36 2.68 5.92
CA VAL A 79 4.96 2.92 6.26
C VAL A 79 4.79 4.34 6.79
N HIS A 80 3.89 5.09 6.15
CA HIS A 80 3.55 6.45 6.52
C HIS A 80 2.31 6.46 7.40
N TYR A 81 2.41 7.11 8.54
CA TYR A 81 1.33 7.24 9.50
C TYR A 81 0.92 8.70 9.65
N LEU A 82 -0.38 8.95 9.70
CA LEU A 82 -0.90 10.22 10.21
C LEU A 82 -1.03 10.10 11.72
N GLU A 83 -0.32 10.95 12.45
CA GLU A 83 -0.57 11.12 13.88
C GLU A 83 -1.85 11.91 14.06
N ALA A 84 -2.82 11.34 14.78
CA ALA A 84 -3.96 12.11 15.23
C ALA A 84 -3.44 13.12 16.26
N ASN A 85 -3.39 14.40 15.88
CA ASN A 85 -3.17 15.49 16.84
C ASN A 85 -4.22 15.32 17.95
N LYS A 86 -3.73 15.12 19.18
CA LYS A 86 -4.57 15.10 20.38
C LYS A 86 -5.17 16.47 20.65
#